data_AF-A0A2V5PI00-F1
#
_entry.id   AF-A0A2V5PI00-F1
#
_cell.length_a   1.000
_cell.length_b   1.000
_cell.length_c   1.000
_cell.angle_alpha   90.00
_cell.angle_beta   90.00
_cell.angle_gamma   90.00
#
_symmetry.space_group_name_H-M   'P 1'
#
loop_
_entity.id
_entity.type
_entity.pdbx_description
1 polymer ?
#
loop_
_entity_poly.entity_id
_entity_poly.type
_entity_poly.pdbx_seq_one_letter_code
_entity_poly.pdbx_strand_id
1 'polypeptide(L)'
;MSRGYQSRRELDRMHDLLRKTFPLHDILVCPHDETDRCPCRKPKPGLLVEASFKWHLNLDHSFVVSDKWQDAEAARVAGCTSLLLKSPWVGSVHRDFVLPDLEAIVAKILRLHAASRMMAA
;
A
#
# COMPACT_ATOMS: atom_id res chain seq x y z
N MET A 1 18.16 7.09 3.76
CA MET A 1 17.24 6.47 4.75
C MET A 1 17.96 5.33 5.43
N SER A 2 17.54 4.88 6.62
CA SER A 2 18.26 4.08 7.63
C SER A 2 19.52 3.29 7.22
N ARG A 3 19.52 2.61 6.06
CA ARG A 3 20.71 1.93 5.50
C ARG A 3 21.70 2.79 4.72
N GLY A 4 21.53 4.12 4.67
CA GLY A 4 22.43 5.07 4.01
C GLY A 4 22.35 5.15 2.47
N TYR A 5 21.67 4.22 1.80
CA TYR A 5 21.71 4.09 0.32
C TYR A 5 21.10 5.25 -0.47
N GLN A 6 20.18 6.02 0.11
CA GLN A 6 19.61 7.22 -0.53
C GLN A 6 19.61 8.40 0.43
N SER A 7 20.04 9.56 -0.06
CA SER A 7 19.95 10.81 0.70
C SER A 7 18.49 11.26 0.83
N ARG A 8 18.15 11.98 1.91
CA ARG A 8 16.80 12.57 2.05
C ARG A 8 16.46 13.50 0.88
N ARG A 9 17.44 14.28 0.45
CA ARG A 9 17.30 15.20 -0.70
C ARG A 9 16.91 14.48 -1.99
N GLU A 10 17.49 13.31 -2.24
CA GLU A 10 17.21 12.54 -3.45
C GLU A 10 15.82 11.90 -3.42
N LEU A 11 15.42 11.38 -2.25
CA LEU A 11 14.05 10.91 -2.04
C LEU A 11 13.02 12.03 -2.27
N ASP A 12 13.27 13.23 -1.74
CA ASP A 12 12.36 14.36 -1.93
C ASP A 12 12.26 14.74 -3.42
N ARG A 13 13.35 14.68 -4.19
CA ARG A 13 13.32 14.89 -5.65
C ARG A 13 12.49 13.83 -6.37
N MET A 14 12.57 12.56 -5.95
CA MET A 14 11.73 11.50 -6.50
C MET A 14 10.25 11.76 -6.21
N HIS A 15 9.92 12.19 -4.99
CA HIS A 15 8.56 12.55 -4.61
C HIS A 15 8.03 13.74 -5.43
N ASP A 16 8.85 14.76 -5.68
CA ASP A 16 8.47 15.91 -6.51
C ASP A 16 8.18 15.49 -7.95
N LEU A 17 8.96 14.56 -8.50
CA LEU A 17 8.70 14.00 -9.82
C LEU A 17 7.36 13.25 -9.83
N LEU A 18 7.14 12.36 -8.88
CA LEU A 18 5.90 11.58 -8.78
C LEU A 18 4.65 12.47 -8.66
N ARG A 19 4.70 13.51 -7.82
CA ARG A 19 3.59 14.48 -7.67
C ARG A 19 3.32 15.28 -8.94
N LYS A 20 4.36 15.55 -9.75
CA LYS A 20 4.20 16.25 -11.03
C LYS A 20 3.67 15.33 -12.14
N THR A 21 4.00 14.04 -12.10
CA THR A 21 3.63 13.09 -13.15
C THR A 21 2.27 12.45 -12.92
N PHE A 22 1.88 12.23 -11.65
CA PHE A 22 0.67 11.47 -11.31
C PHE A 22 -0.22 12.27 -10.35
N PRO A 23 -1.55 12.09 -10.42
CA PRO A 23 -2.51 12.73 -9.53
C PRO A 23 -2.53 12.07 -8.14
N LEU A 24 -1.42 12.19 -7.41
CA LEU A 24 -1.26 11.63 -6.07
C LEU A 24 -1.76 12.62 -5.03
N HIS A 25 -2.62 12.15 -4.11
CA HIS A 25 -3.05 12.95 -2.95
C HIS A 25 -1.93 13.08 -1.91
N ASP A 26 -1.15 12.01 -1.72
CA ASP A 26 -0.11 11.98 -0.69
C ASP A 26 1.00 10.97 -0.99
N ILE A 27 2.14 11.15 -0.32
CA ILE A 27 3.26 10.21 -0.31
C ILE A 27 3.77 10.10 1.12
N LEU A 28 3.58 8.93 1.72
CA LEU A 28 4.04 8.60 3.07
C LEU A 28 5.23 7.64 2.98
N VAL A 29 6.26 7.90 3.79
CA VAL A 29 7.50 7.10 3.77
C VAL A 29 7.97 6.81 5.19
N CYS A 30 8.40 5.57 5.42
CA CYS A 30 9.04 5.19 6.67
C CYS A 30 10.57 5.23 6.47
N PRO A 31 11.31 6.13 7.16
CA PRO A 31 12.76 6.27 6.99
C PRO A 31 13.57 5.28 7.83
N HIS A 32 12.88 4.49 8.67
CA HIS A 32 13.43 3.65 9.73
C HIS A 32 13.88 2.27 9.24
N ASP A 33 14.80 1.64 9.98
CA ASP A 33 15.12 0.22 9.84
C ASP A 33 14.31 -0.66 10.82
N GLU A 34 14.72 -1.91 10.92
CA GLU A 34 14.08 -2.92 11.78
C GLU A 34 14.40 -2.73 13.27
N THR A 35 15.56 -2.14 13.59
CA THR A 35 16.02 -1.90 14.96
C THR A 35 15.31 -0.74 15.63
N ASP A 36 14.84 0.24 14.83
CA ASP A 36 14.04 1.38 15.31
C ASP A 36 12.69 0.96 15.93
N ARG A 37 12.21 -0.27 15.66
CA ARG A 37 10.92 -0.81 16.13
C ARG A 37 9.71 0.09 15.87
N CYS A 38 9.81 1.03 14.92
CA CYS A 38 8.76 1.99 14.59
C CYS A 38 7.45 1.29 14.16
N PRO A 39 6.29 1.97 14.25
CA PRO A 39 5.02 1.44 13.75
C PRO A 39 4.83 1.57 12.23
N CYS A 40 5.63 2.41 11.55
CA CYS A 40 5.45 2.71 10.12
C CYS A 40 6.02 1.66 9.17
N ARG A 41 7.03 0.90 9.59
CA ARG A 41 7.74 -0.03 8.70
C ARG A 41 6.88 -1.28 8.51
N LYS A 42 6.48 -1.50 7.25
CA LYS A 42 5.80 -2.74 6.83
C LYS A 42 6.61 -3.96 7.28
N PRO A 43 5.97 -5.01 7.82
CA PRO A 43 4.55 -5.34 7.73
C PRO A 43 3.62 -4.64 8.73
N LYS A 44 4.11 -3.70 9.55
CA LYS A 44 3.22 -2.91 10.42
C LYS A 44 2.38 -1.91 9.61
N PRO A 45 1.14 -1.62 10.04
CA PRO A 45 0.18 -0.82 9.26
C PRO A 45 0.33 0.69 9.45
N GLY A 46 1.36 1.18 10.16
CA GLY A 46 1.38 2.55 10.68
C GLY A 46 1.17 3.64 9.64
N LEU A 47 1.73 3.49 8.43
CA LEU A 47 1.50 4.46 7.34
C LEU A 47 0.09 4.41 6.76
N LEU A 48 -0.56 3.23 6.75
CA LEU A 48 -1.96 3.10 6.30
C LEU A 48 -2.90 3.75 7.32
N VAL A 49 -2.63 3.54 8.61
CA VAL A 49 -3.36 4.18 9.72
C VAL A 49 -3.15 5.70 9.70
N GLU A 50 -1.93 6.17 9.46
CA GLU A 50 -1.67 7.61 9.30
C GLU A 50 -2.47 8.20 8.13
N ALA A 51 -2.48 7.52 6.98
CA ALA A 51 -3.25 7.94 5.81
C ALA A 51 -4.76 7.97 6.10
N SER A 52 -5.30 6.97 6.81
CA SER A 52 -6.74 6.95 7.12
C SER A 52 -7.15 8.10 8.02
N PHE A 53 -6.34 8.43 9.03
CA PHE A 53 -6.62 9.59 9.88
C PHE A 53 -6.50 10.90 9.09
N LYS A 54 -5.45 11.08 8.28
CA LYS A 54 -5.21 12.32 7.55
C LYS A 54 -6.26 12.60 6.46
N TRP A 55 -6.72 11.55 5.78
CA TRP A 55 -7.60 11.66 4.62
C TRP A 55 -9.02 11.13 4.87
N HIS A 56 -9.35 10.82 6.13
CA HIS A 56 -10.64 10.25 6.55
C HIS A 56 -11.05 9.02 5.71
N LEU A 57 -10.08 8.14 5.43
CA LEU A 57 -10.31 6.95 4.60
C LEU A 57 -10.98 5.86 5.42
N ASN A 58 -11.96 5.18 4.84
CA ASN A 58 -12.44 3.93 5.40
C ASN A 58 -11.58 2.76 4.89
N LEU A 59 -10.79 2.17 5.78
CA LEU A 59 -9.79 1.17 5.41
C LEU A 59 -10.41 -0.16 5.00
N ASP A 60 -11.57 -0.53 5.53
CA ASP A 60 -12.32 -1.74 5.17
C ASP A 60 -12.75 -1.77 3.68
N HIS A 61 -12.93 -0.60 3.08
CA HIS A 61 -13.28 -0.38 1.69
C HIS A 61 -12.09 0.10 0.85
N SER A 62 -10.89 0.09 1.44
CA SER A 62 -9.65 0.50 0.77
C SER A 62 -8.89 -0.70 0.23
N PHE A 63 -8.12 -0.46 -0.84
CA PHE A 63 -7.29 -1.45 -1.50
C PHE A 63 -5.81 -1.12 -1.34
N VAL A 64 -4.99 -2.15 -1.10
CA VAL A 64 -3.52 -2.05 -1.14
C VAL A 64 -3.02 -2.86 -2.33
N VAL A 65 -2.36 -2.17 -3.27
CA VAL A 65 -1.75 -2.78 -4.46
C VAL A 65 -0.23 -2.82 -4.28
N SER A 66 0.37 -4.01 -4.36
CA SER A 66 1.84 -4.18 -4.22
C SER A 66 2.31 -5.46 -4.91
N ASP A 67 3.61 -5.67 -5.02
CA ASP A 67 4.23 -6.94 -5.43
C ASP A 67 4.83 -7.72 -4.24
N LYS A 68 4.75 -7.17 -3.02
CA LYS A 68 5.45 -7.69 -1.84
C LYS A 68 4.51 -8.15 -0.74
N TRP A 69 4.90 -9.24 -0.09
CA TRP A 69 4.13 -9.83 1.00
C TRP A 69 3.97 -8.91 2.23
N GLN A 70 4.97 -8.08 2.54
CA GLN A 70 4.91 -7.19 3.70
C GLN A 70 3.78 -6.17 3.58
N ASP A 71 3.42 -5.77 2.36
CA ASP A 71 2.30 -4.89 2.08
C ASP A 71 0.95 -5.58 2.31
N ALA A 72 0.81 -6.84 1.88
CA ALA A 72 -0.40 -7.62 2.14
C ALA A 72 -0.62 -7.84 3.64
N GLU A 73 0.45 -8.10 4.39
CA GLU A 73 0.34 -8.24 5.85
C GLU A 73 -0.04 -6.91 6.51
N ALA A 74 0.56 -5.78 6.07
CA ALA A 74 0.16 -4.47 6.56
C ALA A 74 -1.31 -4.15 6.25
N ALA A 75 -1.77 -4.50 5.04
CA ALA A 75 -3.16 -4.36 4.63
C ALA A 75 -4.10 -5.18 5.53
N ARG A 76 -3.78 -6.46 5.76
CA ARG A 76 -4.54 -7.37 6.62
C ARG A 76 -4.69 -6.82 8.03
N VAL A 77 -3.61 -6.32 8.64
CA VAL A 77 -3.65 -5.74 9.99
C VAL A 77 -4.44 -4.42 10.00
N ALA A 78 -4.37 -3.64 8.93
CA ALA A 78 -5.11 -2.38 8.79
C ALA A 78 -6.61 -2.57 8.45
N GLY A 79 -7.01 -3.78 8.02
CA GLY A 79 -8.37 -4.08 7.55
C GLY A 79 -8.59 -3.80 6.06
N CYS A 80 -7.55 -3.49 5.28
CA CYS A 80 -7.67 -3.27 3.84
C CYS A 80 -7.67 -4.58 3.05
N THR A 81 -8.27 -4.55 1.85
CA THR A 81 -8.14 -5.65 0.88
C THR A 81 -6.81 -5.54 0.12
N SER A 82 -6.02 -6.62 0.09
CA SER A 82 -4.73 -6.69 -0.62
C SER A 82 -4.86 -7.30 -2.02
N LEU A 83 -4.32 -6.61 -3.03
CA LEU A 83 -4.19 -7.12 -4.40
C LEU A 83 -2.73 -7.13 -4.80
N LEU A 84 -2.12 -8.31 -4.81
CA LEU A 84 -0.72 -8.46 -5.15
C LEU A 84 -0.51 -8.73 -6.64
N LEU A 85 0.47 -8.05 -7.23
CA LEU A 85 1.04 -8.44 -8.53
C LEU A 85 1.85 -9.73 -8.35
N LYS A 86 1.69 -10.66 -9.30
CA LYS A 86 2.46 -11.91 -9.31
C LYS A 86 3.95 -11.58 -9.44
N SER A 87 4.70 -11.87 -8.38
CA SER A 87 6.13 -11.64 -8.30
C SER A 87 6.80 -12.72 -7.42
N PRO A 88 8.13 -12.87 -7.47
CA PRO A 88 8.88 -13.72 -6.53
C PRO A 88 8.75 -13.27 -5.06
N TRP A 89 8.34 -12.03 -4.80
CA TRP A 89 8.27 -11.42 -3.47
C TRP A 89 6.91 -11.57 -2.78
N VAL A 90 5.94 -12.20 -3.44
CA VAL A 90 4.61 -12.51 -2.87
C VAL A 90 4.73 -13.52 -1.72
N GLY A 91 5.70 -14.44 -1.79
CA GLY A 91 5.91 -15.45 -0.76
C GLY A 91 4.69 -16.37 -0.52
N SER A 92 4.68 -17.03 0.64
CA SER A 92 3.65 -18.02 1.01
C SER A 92 2.70 -17.54 2.12
N VAL A 93 2.78 -16.28 2.52
CA VAL A 93 1.98 -15.71 3.61
C VAL A 93 0.58 -15.27 3.14
N HIS A 94 -0.26 -14.83 4.08
CA HIS A 94 -1.62 -14.40 3.79
C HIS A 94 -1.67 -13.26 2.75
N ARG A 95 -2.67 -13.34 1.88
CA ARG A 95 -2.94 -12.42 0.76
C ARG A 95 -4.36 -12.67 0.26
N ASP A 96 -5.10 -11.62 -0.10
CA ASP A 96 -6.48 -11.79 -0.57
C ASP A 96 -6.50 -12.18 -2.06
N PHE A 97 -5.75 -11.45 -2.89
CA PHE A 97 -5.68 -11.71 -4.32
C PHE A 97 -4.23 -11.64 -4.84
N VAL A 98 -3.89 -12.54 -5.76
CA VAL A 98 -2.66 -12.47 -6.57
C VAL A 98 -3.06 -12.45 -8.03
N LEU A 99 -2.62 -11.44 -8.76
CA LEU A 99 -3.07 -11.14 -10.11
C LEU A 99 -1.86 -10.98 -11.06
N PRO A 100 -1.98 -11.37 -12.34
CA PRO A 100 -0.83 -11.46 -13.24
C PRO A 100 -0.23 -10.10 -13.59
N ASP A 101 -1.04 -9.04 -13.63
CA ASP A 101 -0.67 -7.71 -14.08
C ASP A 101 -1.60 -6.63 -13.50
N LEU A 102 -1.30 -5.36 -13.80
CA LEU A 102 -2.08 -4.22 -13.33
C LEU A 102 -3.49 -4.16 -13.94
N GLU A 103 -3.68 -4.64 -15.17
CA GLU A 103 -4.99 -4.64 -15.81
C GLU A 103 -5.96 -5.57 -15.06
N ALA A 104 -5.50 -6.76 -14.70
CA ALA A 104 -6.25 -7.69 -13.88
C ALA A 104 -6.57 -7.12 -12.48
N ILE A 105 -5.65 -6.36 -11.87
CA ILE A 105 -5.87 -5.65 -10.60
C ILE A 105 -6.99 -4.62 -10.75
N VAL A 106 -6.93 -3.77 -11.76
CA VAL A 106 -7.97 -2.76 -12.02
C VAL A 106 -9.32 -3.43 -12.23
N ALA A 107 -9.38 -4.47 -13.07
CA ALA A 107 -10.61 -5.22 -13.31
C ALA A 107 -11.18 -5.83 -12.02
N LYS A 108 -10.32 -6.33 -11.12
CA LYS A 108 -10.74 -6.88 -9.84
C LYS A 108 -11.28 -5.81 -8.91
N ILE A 109 -10.61 -4.67 -8.79
CA ILE A 109 -11.06 -3.53 -7.95
C ILE A 109 -12.44 -3.06 -8.41
N LEU A 110 -12.64 -2.86 -9.72
CA LEU A 110 -13.93 -2.41 -10.27
C LEU A 110 -15.07 -3.39 -9.96
N ARG A 111 -14.81 -4.71 -10.03
CA ARG A 111 -15.80 -5.74 -9.68
C ARG A 111 -16.14 -5.73 -8.18
N LEU A 112 -15.13 -5.63 -7.32
CA LEU A 112 -15.33 -5.59 -5.86
C LEU A 112 -16.13 -4.34 -5.47
N HIS A 113 -15.77 -3.18 -6.02
CA HIS A 113 -16.48 -1.93 -5.77
C HIS A 113 -17.94 -1.98 -6.22
N ALA A 114 -18.23 -2.53 -7.41
CA ALA A 114 -19.59 -2.72 -7.89
C ALA A 114 -20.43 -3.61 -6.95
N ALA A 115 -19.86 -4.73 -6.48
CA ALA A 115 -20.52 -5.62 -5.53
C ALA A 115 -20.81 -4.94 -4.19
N SER A 116 -19.85 -4.19 -3.63
CA SER A 116 -20.07 -3.44 -2.38
C SER A 116 -21.19 -2.40 -2.50
N ARG A 117 -21.30 -1.72 -3.65
CA ARG A 117 -22.40 -0.76 -3.89
C ARG A 117 -23.76 -1.43 -3.98
N MET A 118 -23.84 -2.64 -4.54
CA MET A 118 -25.11 -3.39 -4.62
C MET A 118 -25.57 -3.89 -3.25
N MET A 119 -24.67 -4.20 -2.33
CA MET A 119 -25.02 -4.65 -0.98
C MET A 119 -25.38 -3.52 -0.02
N ALA A 120 -24.97 -2.29 -0.32
CA ALA A 120 -25.25 -1.10 0.48
C ALA A 120 -26.53 -0.34 0.03
N ALA A 121 -27.20 -0.82 -1.02
CA ALA A 121 -28.46 -0.28 -1.57
C ALA A 121 -29.63 -1.18 -1.17
#